data_AF-A0A2M7YVL7-F1
#
_entry.id   AF-A0A2M7YVL7-F1
#
_cell.length_a   1.000
_cell.length_b   1.000
_cell.length_c   1.000
_cell.angle_alpha   90.00
_cell.angle_beta   90.00
_cell.angle_gamma   90.00
#
_symmetry.space_group_name_H-M   'P 1'
#
loop_
_entity.id
_entity.type
_entity.pdbx_description
1 polymer ?
#
loop_
_entity_poly.entity_id
_entity_poly.type
_entity_poly.pdbx_seq_one_letter_code
_entity_poly.pdbx_strand_id
1 'polypeptide(L)' 'MSRHSIFRILMPFALLLGLAACSDSTKPTTTDPMPDFSLQDVNSTSATADQAVSPRDSIGRVTAWYFGHST' A
#
# COMPACT_ATOMS: atom_id res chain seq x y z
N MET A 1 -11.65 55.03 2.16
CA MET A 1 -12.48 53.84 1.92
C MET A 1 -11.59 52.65 1.58
N SER A 2 -11.82 51.55 2.29
CA SER A 2 -10.94 50.40 2.49
C SER A 2 -10.80 49.50 1.26
N ARG A 3 -9.57 49.31 0.77
CA ARG A 3 -9.20 48.38 -0.32
C ARG A 3 -8.90 46.95 0.17
N HIS A 4 -9.51 46.51 1.29
CA HIS A 4 -9.23 45.20 1.90
C HIS A 4 -10.36 44.17 1.75
N SER A 5 -11.44 44.46 1.01
CA SER A 5 -12.69 43.68 1.09
C SER A 5 -13.04 42.85 -0.16
N ILE A 6 -12.06 42.43 -0.96
CA ILE A 6 -12.31 41.57 -2.15
C ILE A 6 -11.53 40.25 -2.06
N PHE A 7 -10.36 40.22 -1.40
CA PHE A 7 -9.49 39.04 -1.38
C PHE A 7 -9.89 37.94 -0.37
N ARG A 8 -10.90 38.19 0.49
CA ARG A 8 -11.30 37.27 1.57
C ARG A 8 -12.47 36.33 1.23
N ILE A 9 -13.08 36.46 0.05
CA ILE A 9 -14.28 35.68 -0.32
C ILE A 9 -13.95 34.49 -1.27
N LEU A 10 -12.74 34.44 -1.84
CA LEU A 10 -12.34 33.42 -2.81
C LEU A 10 -11.69 32.16 -2.22
N MET A 11 -11.43 32.10 -0.90
CA MET A 11 -10.69 30.99 -0.28
C MET A 11 -11.52 29.74 0.13
N PRO A 12 -12.87 29.75 0.31
CA PRO A 12 -13.56 28.52 0.72
C PRO A 12 -13.98 27.64 -0.48
N PHE A 13 -13.98 28.15 -1.71
CA PHE A 13 -14.50 27.41 -2.87
C PHE A 13 -13.55 26.32 -3.39
N ALA A 14 -12.26 26.42 -3.07
CA ALA A 14 -11.26 25.43 -3.46
C ALA A 14 -11.34 24.14 -2.62
N LEU A 15 -11.96 24.17 -1.43
CA LEU A 15 -12.04 23.00 -0.54
C LEU A 15 -13.17 22.02 -0.94
N LEU A 16 -14.20 22.51 -1.65
CA LEU A 16 -15.37 21.70 -2.04
C LEU A 16 -15.21 20.97 -3.39
N LEU A 17 -14.22 21.34 -4.22
CA LEU A 17 -13.98 20.68 -5.51
C LEU A 17 -13.10 19.41 -5.44
N GLY A 18 -12.56 19.08 -4.26
CA GLY A 18 -11.64 17.94 -4.08
C GLY A 18 -12.31 16.57 -3.84
N LEU A 19 -13.63 16.52 -3.64
CA LEU A 19 -14.35 15.30 -3.22
C LEU A 19 -14.86 14.41 -4.38
N ALA A 20 -14.72 14.82 -5.64
CA ALA A 20 -15.27 14.08 -6.79
C ALA A 20 -14.25 13.18 -7.51
N ALA A 21 -12.98 13.12 -7.07
CA ALA A 21 -11.97 12.25 -7.65
C ALA A 21 -11.91 10.90 -6.91
N CYS A 22 -12.91 10.05 -7.12
CA CYS A 22 -12.71 8.61 -6.91
C CYS A 22 -11.70 8.16 -7.97
N SER A 23 -10.42 8.07 -7.59
CA SER A 23 -9.42 7.44 -8.43
C SER A 23 -9.77 5.97 -8.55
N ASP A 24 -10.25 5.54 -9.71
CA ASP A 24 -10.44 4.12 -10.03
C ASP A 24 -9.06 3.49 -10.20
N SER A 25 -8.47 3.11 -9.06
CA SER A 25 -7.30 2.25 -9.04
C SER A 25 -7.79 0.86 -9.39
N THR A 26 -7.86 0.55 -10.68
CA THR A 26 -7.95 -0.83 -11.16
C THR A 26 -6.74 -1.57 -10.61
N LYS A 27 -6.89 -2.12 -9.41
CA LYS A 27 -5.89 -2.99 -8.80
C LYS A 27 -5.82 -4.20 -9.73
N PRO A 28 -4.63 -4.60 -10.21
CA PRO A 28 -4.54 -5.81 -11.00
C PRO A 28 -5.12 -6.95 -10.15
N THR A 29 -6.28 -7.45 -10.57
CA THR A 29 -6.90 -8.68 -10.08
C THR A 29 -6.13 -9.84 -10.69
N THR A 30 -4.84 -9.94 -10.39
CA THR A 30 -4.03 -11.09 -10.75
C THR A 30 -4.58 -12.25 -9.93
N THR A 31 -5.45 -13.05 -10.57
CA THR A 31 -5.97 -14.30 -9.99
C THR A 31 -4.92 -15.41 -10.08
N ASP A 32 -3.76 -15.14 -10.69
CA ASP A 32 -2.68 -16.09 -10.74
C ASP A 32 -2.11 -16.34 -9.33
N PRO A 33 -1.84 -17.61 -8.98
CA PRO A 33 -1.23 -17.93 -7.71
C PRO A 33 0.14 -17.25 -7.59
N MET A 34 0.43 -16.74 -6.39
CA MET A 34 1.75 -16.24 -6.02
C MET A 34 2.83 -17.28 -6.42
N PRO A 35 3.92 -16.88 -7.09
CA PRO A 35 5.05 -17.77 -7.36
C PRO A 35 5.55 -18.44 -6.09
N ASP A 36 5.93 -19.71 -6.19
CA ASP A 36 6.53 -20.42 -5.07
C ASP A 36 8.02 -20.10 -4.98
N PHE A 37 8.46 -19.72 -3.78
CA PHE A 37 9.85 -19.49 -3.42
C PHE A 37 10.02 -19.81 -1.94
N SER A 38 11.26 -19.96 -1.48
CA SER A 38 11.56 -20.15 -0.06
C SER A 38 12.59 -19.12 0.39
N LEU A 39 12.39 -18.59 1.60
CA LEU A 39 13.35 -17.73 2.29
C LEU A 39 13.73 -18.38 3.63
N GLN A 40 14.97 -18.17 4.05
CA GLN A 40 15.40 -18.51 5.40
C GLN A 40 14.70 -17.56 6.39
N ASP A 41 14.00 -18.09 7.39
CA ASP A 41 13.46 -17.29 8.48
C ASP A 41 14.60 -16.86 9.42
N VAL A 42 15.04 -15.61 9.27
CA VAL A 42 16.11 -15.01 10.09
C VAL A 42 15.59 -14.27 11.32
N ASN A 43 14.28 -14.31 11.58
CA ASN A 43 13.71 -13.73 12.80
C ASN A 43 13.89 -14.68 13.98
N SER A 44 14.84 -14.39 14.87
CA SER A 44 15.16 -15.22 16.04
C SER A 44 14.02 -15.39 17.06
N THR A 45 12.97 -14.56 16.98
CA THR A 45 11.79 -14.68 17.84
C THR A 45 10.67 -15.54 17.24
N SER A 46 10.85 -15.98 15.98
CA SER A 46 9.90 -16.84 15.29
C SER A 46 9.95 -18.27 15.80
N ALA A 47 8.80 -18.95 15.81
CA ALA A 47 8.73 -20.38 16.10
C ALA A 47 9.41 -21.24 15.00
N THR A 48 9.62 -20.67 13.82
CA THR A 48 10.27 -21.29 12.65
C THR A 48 11.65 -20.69 12.37
N ALA A 49 12.28 -20.07 13.37
CA ALA A 49 13.62 -19.52 13.22
C ALA A 49 14.59 -20.54 12.60
N ASP A 50 15.42 -20.08 11.67
CA ASP A 50 16.38 -20.88 10.92
C ASP A 50 15.76 -22.02 10.08
N GLN A 51 14.45 -21.98 9.82
CA GLN A 51 13.78 -22.86 8.86
C GLN A 51 13.50 -22.14 7.54
N ALA A 52 13.35 -22.91 6.46
CA ALA A 52 12.89 -22.40 5.18
C ALA A 52 11.37 -22.19 5.23
N VAL A 53 10.90 -21.00 4.84
CA VAL A 53 9.48 -20.64 4.77
C VAL A 53 9.08 -20.23 3.35
N SER A 54 7.90 -20.66 2.91
CA SER A 54 7.33 -20.42 1.58
C SER A 54 5.94 -19.75 1.68
N PRO A 55 5.51 -18.99 0.66
CA PRO A 55 4.11 -18.58 0.53
C PRO A 55 3.11 -19.73 0.69
N ARG A 56 3.49 -20.96 0.32
CA ARG A 56 2.63 -22.15 0.44
C ARG A 56 2.37 -22.59 1.88
N ASP A 57 3.23 -22.24 2.82
CA ASP A 57 3.02 -22.52 4.26
C ASP A 57 1.89 -21.66 4.85
N SER A 58 1.46 -20.63 4.12
CA SER A 58 0.43 -19.67 4.53
C SER A 58 -0.84 -19.71 3.68
N ILE A 59 -1.13 -20.83 3.00
CA ILE A 59 -2.38 -21.01 2.24
C ILE A 59 -3.59 -20.73 3.14
N GLY A 60 -4.51 -19.91 2.65
CA GLY A 60 -5.68 -19.47 3.40
C GLY A 60 -5.44 -18.29 4.35
N ARG A 61 -4.23 -17.72 4.37
CA ARG A 61 -3.89 -16.48 5.10
C ARG A 61 -3.48 -15.38 4.14
N VAL A 62 -3.83 -14.14 4.49
CA VAL A 62 -3.34 -12.96 3.78
C VAL A 62 -1.92 -12.66 4.27
N THR A 63 -0.94 -12.69 3.36
CA THR A 63 0.47 -12.43 3.67
C THR A 63 1.06 -11.42 2.68
N ALA A 64 2.15 -10.76 3.07
CA ALA A 64 2.89 -9.82 2.23
C ALA A 64 4.38 -10.19 2.22
N TRP A 65 5.01 -10.10 1.05
CA TRP A 65 6.42 -10.40 0.83
C TRP A 65 7.05 -9.23 0.08
N TYR A 66 8.20 -8.75 0.55
CA TYR A 66 8.91 -7.60 -0.01
C TYR A 66 10.32 -8.02 -0.45
N PHE A 67 10.66 -7.73 -1.71
CA PHE A 67 11.99 -7.99 -2.27
C PHE A 67 12.66 -6.67 -2.64
N GLY A 68 13.85 -6.43 -2.08
CA GLY A 68 14.73 -5.34 -2.48
C GLY A 68 15.77 -5.82 -3.48
N HIS A 69 16.10 -4.98 -4.45
CA HIS A 69 17.25 -5.19 -5.33
C HIS A 69 18.33 -4.16 -4.99
N SER A 70 19.58 -4.62 -4.85
CA SER A 70 20.76 -3.77 -4.72
C SER A 70 21.81 -4.29 -5.70
N THR A 71 22.42 -3.38 -6.46
CA THR A 71 23.53 -3.66 -7.38
C THR A 71 24.86 -3.37 -6.72
#